data_AF-M0C857-F1
#
_entry.id   AF-M0C857-F1
#
_cell.length_a   1.000
_cell.length_b   1.000
_cell.length_c   1.000
_cell.angle_alpha   90.00
_cell.angle_beta   90.00
_cell.angle_gamma   90.00
#
_symmetry.space_group_name_H-M   'P 1'
#
loop_
_entity.id
_entity.type
_entity.pdbx_description
1 polymer ?
#
loop_
_entity_poly.entity_id
_entity_poly.type
_entity_poly.pdbx_seq_one_letter_code
_entity_poly.pdbx_strand_id
1 'polypeptide(L)'
;MHPPNASASDSGESDTEASAALSPDETFHILQTFRRRESIRYLLQEDGPVKMRDVAEHVAAREHETTVAELTSAQRQRVYIPLYQSHLPKLDTAGVIEYDKSRGIVRPTERLESFRPYLEAAAAPTDAEPDRADREASPNGQRRSVAALGAIVALLLAIAAEALQVSGVVFGAVIAALVLVAVAVF
;
A
#
# COMPACT_ATOMS: atom_id res chain seq x y z
N MET A 1 -44.15 -48.04 29.59
CA MET A 1 -45.10 -47.76 28.49
C MET A 1 -45.42 -46.26 28.54
N HIS A 2 -44.75 -45.45 27.72
CA HIS A 2 -44.94 -44.00 27.61
C HIS A 2 -46.00 -43.74 26.53
N PRO A 3 -47.05 -42.94 26.77
CA PRO A 3 -47.78 -42.28 25.69
C PRO A 3 -47.21 -40.87 25.39
N PRO A 4 -47.53 -40.29 24.22
CA PRO A 4 -46.70 -39.29 23.57
C PRO A 4 -47.34 -37.88 23.48
N ASN A 5 -46.46 -36.93 23.14
CA ASN A 5 -46.67 -35.70 22.35
C ASN A 5 -47.40 -34.49 22.97
N ALA A 6 -46.66 -33.40 23.11
CA ALA A 6 -47.10 -32.09 22.65
C ALA A 6 -45.86 -31.27 22.26
N SER A 7 -45.54 -31.31 20.96
CA SER A 7 -44.76 -30.29 20.29
C SER A 7 -45.27 -28.89 20.64
N ALA A 8 -44.45 -28.12 21.34
CA ALA A 8 -44.45 -26.67 21.18
C ALA A 8 -43.22 -26.36 20.33
N SER A 9 -43.50 -26.23 19.03
CA SER A 9 -42.63 -25.54 18.09
C SER A 9 -42.41 -24.13 18.61
N ASP A 10 -41.18 -23.81 19.01
CA ASP A 10 -40.72 -22.43 19.05
C ASP A 10 -39.72 -22.25 17.92
N SER A 11 -40.30 -22.12 16.75
CA SER A 11 -39.72 -21.50 15.58
C SER A 11 -39.42 -20.03 15.92
N GLY A 12 -38.22 -19.80 16.44
CA GLY A 12 -37.57 -18.49 16.42
C GLY A 12 -36.74 -18.35 15.15
N GLU A 13 -37.42 -18.29 13.99
CA GLU A 13 -36.86 -17.64 12.81
C GLU A 13 -36.53 -16.20 13.20
N SER A 14 -35.24 -15.89 13.36
CA SER A 14 -34.75 -14.52 13.23
C SER A 14 -34.07 -14.36 11.87
N ASP A 15 -34.82 -14.65 10.81
CA ASP A 15 -34.59 -14.05 9.50
C ASP A 15 -35.02 -12.59 9.58
N THR A 16 -34.11 -11.75 10.08
CA THR A 16 -34.14 -10.31 9.81
C THR A 16 -33.20 -10.07 8.62
N GLU A 17 -33.67 -10.47 7.44
CA GLU A 17 -33.13 -10.03 6.15
C GLU A 17 -33.52 -8.55 5.93
N ALA A 18 -32.84 -7.66 6.64
CA ALA A 18 -32.91 -6.22 6.38
C ALA A 18 -31.54 -5.65 6.73
N SER A 19 -30.68 -5.50 5.72
CA SER A 19 -29.48 -4.63 5.68
C SER A 19 -28.96 -4.18 7.06
N ALA A 20 -28.65 -5.13 7.93
CA ALA A 20 -28.24 -4.81 9.29
C ALA A 20 -26.84 -4.25 9.17
N ALA A 21 -26.65 -2.96 9.43
CA ALA A 21 -25.34 -2.32 9.45
C ALA A 21 -24.36 -3.20 10.25
N LEU A 22 -23.12 -3.33 9.76
CA LEU A 22 -22.11 -4.15 10.44
C LEU A 22 -21.95 -3.66 11.88
N SER A 23 -21.76 -4.61 12.80
CA SER A 23 -21.41 -4.23 14.16
C SER A 23 -20.09 -3.44 14.17
N PRO A 24 -19.86 -2.55 15.15
CA PRO A 24 -18.59 -1.84 15.28
C PRO A 24 -17.39 -2.81 15.30
N ASP A 25 -17.49 -3.90 16.06
CA ASP A 25 -16.43 -4.91 16.18
C ASP A 25 -16.11 -5.55 14.82
N GLU A 26 -17.14 -5.93 14.05
CA GLU A 26 -16.96 -6.50 12.71
C GLU A 26 -16.33 -5.49 11.73
N THR A 27 -16.76 -4.22 11.81
CA THR A 27 -16.17 -3.13 11.03
C THR A 27 -14.69 -2.95 11.36
N PHE A 28 -14.32 -2.92 12.65
CA PHE A 28 -12.93 -2.85 13.09
C PHE A 28 -12.12 -4.08 12.65
N HIS A 29 -12.68 -5.28 12.77
CA HIS A 29 -12.05 -6.51 12.30
C HIS A 29 -11.78 -6.46 10.79
N ILE A 30 -12.68 -5.91 9.99
CA ILE A 30 -12.46 -5.72 8.55
C ILE A 30 -11.35 -4.68 8.32
N LEU A 31 -11.39 -3.54 9.00
CA LEU A 31 -10.43 -2.45 8.78
C LEU A 31 -9.01 -2.70 9.32
N GLN A 32 -8.82 -3.75 10.12
CA GLN A 32 -7.55 -4.07 10.78
C GLN A 32 -6.37 -4.26 9.80
N THR A 33 -6.61 -4.74 8.57
CA THR A 33 -5.52 -4.94 7.59
C THR A 33 -5.44 -3.78 6.62
N PHE A 34 -4.22 -3.29 6.39
CA PHE A 34 -3.93 -2.27 5.37
C PHE A 34 -4.57 -2.61 4.02
N ARG A 35 -4.42 -3.85 3.54
CA ARG A 35 -4.92 -4.27 2.22
C ARG A 35 -6.44 -4.21 2.09
N ARG A 36 -7.21 -4.63 3.12
CA ARG A 36 -8.68 -4.48 3.11
C ARG A 36 -9.07 -3.01 3.17
N ARG A 37 -8.39 -2.21 3.99
CA ARG A 37 -8.62 -0.77 4.07
C ARG A 37 -8.41 -0.07 2.72
N GLU A 38 -7.28 -0.30 2.05
CA GLU A 38 -7.03 0.33 0.75
C GLU A 38 -7.93 -0.25 -0.35
N SER A 39 -8.33 -1.52 -0.28
CA SER A 39 -9.33 -2.08 -1.20
C SER A 39 -10.67 -1.36 -1.06
N ILE A 40 -11.13 -1.13 0.18
CA ILE A 40 -12.37 -0.40 0.44
C ILE A 40 -12.24 1.06 -0.02
N ARG A 41 -11.12 1.74 0.27
CA ARG A 41 -10.87 3.11 -0.22
C ARG A 41 -10.94 3.20 -1.74
N TYR A 42 -10.33 2.26 -2.44
CA TYR A 42 -10.37 2.19 -3.89
C TYR A 42 -11.80 2.03 -4.39
N LEU A 43 -12.55 1.07 -3.84
CA LEU A 43 -13.92 0.79 -4.26
C LEU A 43 -14.90 1.95 -3.95
N LEU A 44 -14.67 2.73 -2.89
CA LEU A 44 -15.46 3.92 -2.54
C LEU A 44 -15.30 5.09 -3.53
N GLN A 45 -14.31 5.02 -4.42
CA GLN A 45 -14.01 6.03 -5.44
C GLN A 45 -14.55 5.63 -6.83
N GLU A 46 -15.06 4.41 -6.97
CA GLU A 46 -15.46 3.83 -8.25
C GLU A 46 -16.98 3.70 -8.30
N ASP A 47 -17.60 4.16 -9.40
CA ASP A 47 -19.06 4.19 -9.56
C ASP A 47 -19.66 2.82 -9.99
N GLY A 48 -18.89 1.73 -9.94
CA GLY A 48 -19.36 0.43 -10.42
C GLY A 48 -18.39 -0.74 -10.27
N PRO A 49 -18.68 -1.86 -10.97
CA PRO A 49 -17.85 -3.07 -10.93
C PRO A 49 -16.45 -2.82 -11.49
N VAL A 50 -15.43 -3.29 -10.76
CA VAL A 50 -14.02 -3.19 -11.15
C VAL A 50 -13.38 -4.56 -11.29
N LYS A 51 -12.23 -4.64 -11.97
CA LYS A 51 -11.44 -5.87 -12.00
C LYS A 51 -10.63 -5.97 -10.71
N MET A 52 -10.59 -7.17 -10.14
CA MET A 52 -9.76 -7.48 -8.97
C MET A 52 -8.27 -7.16 -9.21
N ARG A 53 -7.80 -7.27 -10.45
CA ARG A 53 -6.45 -6.87 -10.83
C ARG A 53 -6.21 -5.38 -10.59
N ASP A 54 -7.17 -4.52 -10.91
CA ASP A 54 -7.04 -3.07 -10.76
C ASP A 54 -7.01 -2.70 -9.27
N VAL A 55 -7.84 -3.36 -8.46
CA VAL A 55 -7.78 -3.29 -6.98
C VAL A 55 -6.40 -3.71 -6.48
N ALA A 56 -5.85 -4.81 -6.97
CA ALA A 56 -4.54 -5.31 -6.56
C ALA A 56 -3.39 -4.36 -6.93
N GLU A 57 -3.43 -3.78 -8.13
CA GLU A 57 -2.46 -2.79 -8.58
C GLU A 57 -2.54 -1.52 -7.75
N HIS A 58 -3.74 -1.00 -7.46
CA HIS A 58 -3.92 0.15 -6.57
C HIS A 58 -3.36 -0.14 -5.17
N VAL A 59 -3.78 -1.24 -4.54
CA VAL A 59 -3.34 -1.60 -3.19
C VAL A 59 -1.83 -1.80 -3.14
N ALA A 60 -1.22 -2.42 -4.15
CA ALA A 60 0.24 -2.59 -4.22
C ALA A 60 0.98 -1.25 -4.38
N ALA A 61 0.46 -0.34 -5.20
CA ALA A 61 1.03 0.99 -5.36
C ALA A 61 1.00 1.76 -4.02
N ARG A 62 -0.11 1.67 -3.28
CA ARG A 62 -0.25 2.26 -1.94
C ARG A 62 0.67 1.61 -0.91
N GLU A 63 0.81 0.27 -0.92
CA GLU A 63 1.66 -0.47 0.02
C GLU A 63 3.17 -0.21 -0.19
N HIS A 64 3.57 0.07 -1.42
CA HIS A 64 4.96 0.32 -1.79
C HIS A 64 5.29 1.80 -2.01
N GLU A 65 4.35 2.70 -1.71
CA GLU A 65 4.50 4.16 -1.88
C GLU A 65 5.02 4.54 -3.27
N THR A 66 4.45 3.92 -4.30
CA THR A 66 4.86 4.06 -5.70
C THR A 66 3.64 4.22 -6.62
N THR A 67 3.87 4.32 -7.92
CA THR A 67 2.80 4.37 -8.92
C THR A 67 2.53 2.99 -9.51
N VAL A 68 1.33 2.79 -10.08
CA VAL A 68 0.99 1.53 -10.79
C VAL A 68 1.97 1.23 -11.93
N ALA A 69 2.45 2.28 -12.62
CA ALA A 69 3.40 2.16 -13.72
C ALA A 69 4.79 1.67 -13.28
N GLU A 70 5.21 1.99 -12.05
CA GLU A 70 6.51 1.62 -11.49
C GLU A 70 6.48 0.28 -10.74
N LEU A 71 5.31 -0.34 -10.58
CA LEU A 71 5.20 -1.62 -9.89
C LEU A 71 5.97 -2.73 -10.61
N THR A 72 6.76 -3.47 -9.85
CA THR A 72 7.33 -4.73 -10.30
C THR A 72 6.28 -5.84 -10.30
N SER A 73 6.48 -6.87 -11.13
CA SER A 73 5.61 -8.05 -11.13
C SER A 73 5.56 -8.76 -9.78
N ALA A 74 6.67 -8.78 -9.04
CA ALA A 74 6.74 -9.39 -7.71
C ALA A 74 5.88 -8.65 -6.69
N GLN A 75 5.89 -7.31 -6.69
CA GLN A 75 5.05 -6.48 -5.82
C GLN A 75 3.57 -6.68 -6.14
N ARG A 76 3.18 -6.65 -7.42
CA ARG A 76 1.81 -6.97 -7.85
C ARG A 76 1.36 -8.34 -7.33
N GLN A 77 2.19 -9.38 -7.56
CA GLN A 77 1.83 -10.75 -7.19
C GLN A 77 1.68 -10.94 -5.67
N ARG A 78 2.53 -10.27 -4.88
CA ARG A 78 2.46 -10.31 -3.40
C ARG A 78 1.14 -9.75 -2.85
N VAL A 79 0.48 -8.85 -3.56
CA VAL A 79 -0.84 -8.30 -3.18
C VAL A 79 -1.98 -9.09 -3.82
N TYR A 80 -1.84 -9.44 -5.10
CA TYR A 80 -2.84 -10.16 -5.86
C TYR A 80 -3.26 -11.48 -5.18
N ILE A 81 -2.29 -12.34 -4.81
CA ILE A 81 -2.60 -13.66 -4.25
C ILE A 81 -3.42 -13.52 -2.94
N PRO A 82 -3.01 -12.71 -1.94
CA PRO A 82 -3.81 -12.57 -0.72
C PRO A 82 -5.16 -11.87 -0.92
N LEU A 83 -5.27 -10.92 -1.86
CA LEU A 83 -6.56 -10.37 -2.23
C LEU A 83 -7.51 -11.44 -2.76
N TYR A 84 -7.02 -12.30 -3.65
CA TYR A 84 -7.79 -13.39 -4.25
C TYR A 84 -8.21 -14.46 -3.23
N GLN A 85 -7.29 -14.82 -2.33
CA GLN A 85 -7.47 -15.97 -1.44
C GLN A 85 -8.15 -15.63 -0.11
N SER A 86 -7.94 -14.42 0.41
CA SER A 86 -8.34 -14.09 1.79
C SER A 86 -9.10 -12.78 1.90
N HIS A 87 -8.59 -11.68 1.34
CA HIS A 87 -9.14 -10.36 1.66
C HIS A 87 -10.47 -10.09 0.96
N LEU A 88 -10.56 -10.27 -0.36
CA LEU A 88 -11.82 -10.06 -1.08
C LEU A 88 -12.88 -11.10 -0.68
N PRO A 89 -12.57 -12.41 -0.55
CA PRO A 89 -13.53 -13.37 -0.01
C PRO A 89 -14.07 -13.00 1.37
N LYS A 90 -13.25 -12.39 2.24
CA LYS A 90 -13.70 -11.96 3.57
C LYS A 90 -14.60 -10.72 3.51
N LEU A 91 -14.32 -9.77 2.61
CA LEU A 91 -15.21 -8.62 2.38
C LEU A 91 -16.56 -9.06 1.79
N ASP A 92 -16.52 -10.04 0.88
CA ASP A 92 -17.69 -10.66 0.27
C ASP A 92 -18.56 -11.41 1.30
N THR A 93 -17.93 -12.21 2.16
CA THR A 93 -18.63 -12.89 3.27
C THR A 93 -19.32 -11.90 4.23
N ALA A 94 -18.73 -10.73 4.43
CA ALA A 94 -19.32 -9.66 5.25
C ALA A 94 -20.35 -8.80 4.49
N GLY A 95 -20.66 -9.13 3.23
CA GLY A 95 -21.61 -8.40 2.39
C GLY A 95 -21.19 -6.98 2.01
N VAL A 96 -19.89 -6.66 2.15
CA VAL A 96 -19.33 -5.32 1.85
C VAL A 96 -19.10 -5.14 0.34
N ILE A 97 -18.85 -6.25 -0.35
CA ILE A 97 -18.68 -6.34 -1.79
C ILE A 97 -19.39 -7.61 -2.27
N GLU A 98 -19.61 -7.73 -3.57
CA GLU A 98 -19.82 -9.01 -4.24
C GLU A 98 -18.56 -9.36 -5.04
N TYR A 99 -17.95 -10.50 -4.73
CA TYR A 99 -16.71 -10.93 -5.40
C TYR A 99 -16.92 -12.16 -6.28
N ASP A 100 -16.96 -11.94 -7.60
CA ASP A 100 -16.91 -13.02 -8.56
C ASP A 100 -15.46 -13.47 -8.77
N LYS A 101 -15.07 -14.49 -8.00
CA LYS A 101 -13.72 -15.07 -8.03
C LYS A 101 -13.35 -15.67 -9.38
N SER A 102 -14.32 -16.22 -10.12
CA SER A 102 -14.08 -16.87 -11.42
C SER A 102 -13.78 -15.86 -12.52
N ARG A 103 -14.47 -14.72 -12.51
CA ARG A 103 -14.29 -13.63 -13.48
C ARG A 103 -13.31 -12.56 -12.99
N GLY A 104 -12.92 -12.59 -11.72
CA GLY A 104 -12.08 -11.57 -11.10
C GLY A 104 -12.75 -10.20 -11.08
N ILE A 105 -14.06 -10.15 -10.84
CA ILE A 105 -14.84 -8.91 -10.80
C ILE A 105 -15.29 -8.64 -9.37
N VAL A 106 -15.09 -7.41 -8.90
CA VAL A 106 -15.52 -6.93 -7.59
C VAL A 106 -16.60 -5.89 -7.80
N ARG A 107 -17.76 -6.06 -7.15
CA ARG A 107 -18.82 -5.05 -7.13
C ARG A 107 -18.95 -4.46 -5.73
N PRO A 108 -18.97 -3.13 -5.58
CA PRO A 108 -19.33 -2.52 -4.31
C PRO A 108 -20.81 -2.80 -4.00
N THR A 109 -21.14 -3.03 -2.73
CA THR A 109 -22.53 -3.04 -2.24
C THR A 109 -22.84 -1.73 -1.53
N GLU A 110 -24.11 -1.49 -1.22
CA GLU A 110 -24.53 -0.32 -0.43
C GLU A 110 -23.84 -0.25 0.95
N ARG A 111 -23.46 -1.41 1.50
CA ARG A 111 -22.77 -1.52 2.79
C ARG A 111 -21.35 -0.94 2.76
N LEU A 112 -20.72 -0.83 1.58
CA LEU A 112 -19.39 -0.26 1.46
C LEU A 112 -19.31 1.18 2.00
N GLU A 113 -20.36 1.97 1.80
CA GLU A 113 -20.42 3.37 2.24
C GLU A 113 -20.36 3.53 3.76
N SER A 114 -20.77 2.52 4.54
CA SER A 114 -20.68 2.57 6.00
C SER A 114 -19.23 2.65 6.50
N PHE A 115 -18.24 2.32 5.66
CA PHE A 115 -16.83 2.39 6.02
C PHE A 115 -16.21 3.78 5.83
N ARG A 116 -16.82 4.67 5.04
CA ARG A 116 -16.26 5.99 4.71
C ARG A 116 -15.85 6.81 5.94
N PRO A 117 -16.69 6.96 7.00
CA PRO A 117 -16.33 7.76 8.16
C PRO A 117 -15.07 7.25 8.89
N TYR A 118 -14.89 5.93 8.96
CA TYR A 118 -13.74 5.31 9.63
C TYR A 118 -12.43 5.50 8.85
N LEU A 119 -12.53 5.61 7.52
CA LEU A 119 -11.39 5.77 6.63
C LEU A 119 -10.90 7.21 6.53
N GLU A 120 -11.82 8.17 6.67
CA GLU A 120 -11.55 9.61 6.71
C GLU A 120 -11.00 10.03 8.09
N ALA A 121 -11.55 9.50 9.18
CA ALA A 121 -11.02 9.77 10.53
C ALA A 121 -9.56 9.34 10.69
N ALA A 122 -9.16 8.23 10.05
CA ALA A 122 -7.77 7.78 10.02
C ALA A 122 -6.85 8.60 9.08
N ALA A 123 -7.43 9.42 8.20
CA ALA A 123 -6.70 10.26 7.25
C ALA A 123 -6.62 11.73 7.68
N ALA A 124 -7.42 12.16 8.65
CA ALA A 124 -7.33 13.49 9.23
C ALA A 124 -5.93 13.69 9.82
N PRO A 125 -5.18 14.73 9.42
CA PRO A 125 -3.92 15.05 10.07
C PRO A 125 -4.23 15.34 11.55
N THR A 126 -3.47 14.71 12.44
CA THR A 126 -3.54 14.93 13.89
C THR A 126 -2.97 16.32 14.21
N ASP A 127 -3.65 17.36 13.76
CA ASP A 127 -3.28 18.74 14.03
C ASP A 127 -4.08 19.24 15.23
N ALA A 128 -3.60 18.86 16.42
CA ALA A 128 -3.93 19.53 17.66
C ALA A 128 -2.75 19.44 18.66
N GLU A 129 -1.55 19.83 18.22
CA GLU A 129 -0.62 20.46 19.16
C GLU A 129 -0.98 21.95 19.22
N PRO A 130 -1.31 22.50 20.40
CA PRO A 130 -1.53 23.92 20.54
C PRO A 130 -0.19 24.64 20.37
N ASP A 131 -0.14 25.54 19.41
CA ASP A 131 0.60 26.80 19.43
C ASP A 131 1.84 26.80 20.36
N ARG A 132 2.93 26.18 19.91
CA ARG A 132 4.26 26.60 20.31
C ARG A 132 4.84 27.42 19.16
N ALA A 133 4.42 28.68 19.10
CA ALA A 133 5.22 29.74 18.53
C ALA A 133 6.67 29.61 19.04
N ASP A 134 7.62 29.95 18.16
CA ASP A 134 9.08 29.96 18.38
C ASP A 134 9.82 28.67 18.03
N ARG A 135 9.73 28.26 16.75
CA ARG A 135 10.94 27.71 16.10
C ARG A 135 11.11 28.28 14.70
N GLU A 136 12.14 29.10 14.61
CA GLU A 136 12.63 29.86 13.48
C GLU A 136 12.58 29.11 12.14
N ALA A 137 12.21 29.87 11.12
CA ALA A 137 12.16 29.44 9.72
C ALA A 137 13.47 28.76 9.29
N SER A 138 13.39 27.46 9.01
CA SER A 138 14.41 26.75 8.23
C SER A 138 13.86 26.49 6.84
N PRO A 139 14.28 27.26 5.81
CA PRO A 139 13.92 26.98 4.44
C PRO A 139 14.87 25.92 3.90
N ASN A 140 14.60 24.65 4.19
CA ASN A 140 15.26 23.56 3.47
C ASN A 140 14.40 22.30 3.35
N GLY A 141 13.23 22.46 2.74
CA GLY A 141 12.48 21.35 2.14
C GLY A 141 13.09 20.96 0.79
N GLN A 142 14.35 20.49 0.79
CA GLN A 142 14.96 19.95 -0.42
C GLN A 142 14.27 18.61 -0.73
N ARG A 143 13.23 18.70 -1.57
CA ARG A 143 12.64 17.60 -2.32
C ARG A 143 13.79 16.92 -3.08
N ARG A 144 14.28 15.79 -2.59
CA ARG A 144 15.24 14.96 -3.33
C ARG A 144 14.47 14.20 -4.40
N SER A 145 14.18 14.88 -5.50
CA SER A 145 13.88 14.25 -6.77
C SER A 145 15.10 13.44 -7.21
N VAL A 146 14.87 12.17 -7.57
CA VAL A 146 15.88 11.25 -8.08
C VAL A 146 16.44 11.81 -9.39
N ALA A 147 17.61 12.46 -9.32
CA ALA A 147 18.41 12.84 -10.48
C ALA A 147 19.83 12.28 -10.32
N ALA A 148 19.91 10.98 -10.01
CA ALA A 148 21.17 10.26 -9.90
C ALA A 148 21.28 9.24 -11.04
N LEU A 149 21.39 9.72 -12.28
CA LEU A 149 21.93 8.90 -13.38
C LEU A 149 22.58 9.70 -14.52
N GLY A 150 22.28 11.00 -14.65
CA GLY A 150 22.90 11.85 -15.69
C GLY A 150 24.35 12.25 -15.41
N ALA A 151 24.68 12.58 -14.15
CA ALA A 151 25.99 13.12 -13.80
C ALA A 151 27.13 12.08 -13.90
N ILE A 152 26.84 10.80 -13.63
CA ILE A 152 27.84 9.72 -13.67
C ILE A 152 28.23 9.40 -15.12
N VAL A 153 27.27 9.39 -16.06
CA VAL A 153 27.56 9.12 -17.48
C VAL A 153 28.37 10.28 -18.10
N ALA A 154 28.05 11.53 -17.77
CA ALA A 154 28.83 12.68 -18.23
C ALA A 154 30.26 12.69 -17.68
N LEU A 155 30.45 12.30 -16.41
CA LEU A 155 31.77 12.20 -15.79
C LEU A 155 32.62 11.08 -16.39
N LEU A 156 32.02 9.92 -16.68
CA LEU A 156 32.72 8.78 -17.31
C LEU A 156 33.14 9.09 -18.76
N LEU A 157 32.31 9.82 -19.52
CA LEU A 157 32.66 10.24 -20.88
C LEU A 157 33.78 11.30 -20.91
N ALA A 158 33.86 12.16 -19.89
CA ALA A 158 34.96 13.13 -19.75
C ALA A 158 36.30 12.43 -19.41
N ILE A 159 36.27 11.43 -18.51
CA ILE A 159 37.48 10.66 -18.14
C ILE A 159 37.99 9.81 -19.32
N ALA A 160 37.09 9.23 -20.11
CA ALA A 160 37.47 8.46 -21.29
C ALA A 160 38.11 9.33 -22.39
N ALA A 161 37.75 10.61 -22.47
CA ALA A 161 38.31 11.55 -23.45
C ALA A 161 39.73 12.04 -23.10
N GLU A 162 40.12 12.05 -21.82
CA GLU A 162 41.46 12.52 -21.38
C GLU A 162 42.54 11.43 -21.31
N ALA A 163 42.20 10.17 -21.58
CA ALA A 163 43.12 9.05 -21.46
C ALA A 163 44.19 8.94 -22.58
N LEU A 164 44.44 9.99 -23.37
CA LEU A 164 45.42 9.93 -24.46
C LEU A 164 46.79 10.59 -24.18
N GLN A 165 47.00 11.32 -23.08
CA GLN A 165 48.32 11.92 -22.81
C GLN A 165 48.63 12.12 -21.33
N VAL A 166 49.13 11.10 -20.61
CA VAL A 166 49.90 11.38 -19.39
C VAL A 166 51.06 10.41 -19.18
N SER A 167 52.27 10.98 -19.15
CA SER A 167 53.57 10.38 -18.89
C SER A 167 53.68 9.72 -17.51
N GLY A 168 54.45 8.62 -17.41
CA GLY A 168 54.52 7.67 -16.28
C GLY A 168 54.86 8.22 -14.89
N VAL A 169 55.20 9.50 -14.75
CA VAL A 169 55.46 10.15 -13.45
C VAL A 169 54.16 10.32 -12.64
N VAL A 170 53.04 10.58 -13.30
CA VAL A 170 51.73 10.77 -12.62
C VAL A 170 51.22 9.45 -12.05
N PHE A 171 51.52 8.32 -12.72
CA PHE A 171 51.15 7.00 -12.24
C PHE A 171 51.84 6.65 -10.90
N GLY A 172 53.13 7.04 -10.76
CA GLY A 172 53.87 6.85 -9.51
C GLY A 172 53.30 7.64 -8.34
N ALA A 173 52.88 8.89 -8.57
CA ALA A 173 52.31 9.75 -7.53
C ALA A 173 50.96 9.22 -7.00
N VAL A 174 50.11 8.68 -7.88
CA VAL A 174 48.82 8.09 -7.49
C VAL A 174 49.01 6.83 -6.65
N ILE A 175 49.95 5.95 -7.01
CA ILE A 175 50.24 4.75 -6.21
C ILE A 175 50.77 5.13 -4.82
N ALA A 176 51.69 6.10 -4.74
CA ALA A 176 52.22 6.57 -3.46
C ALA A 176 51.11 7.15 -2.56
N ALA A 177 50.20 7.94 -3.12
CA ALA A 177 49.06 8.49 -2.40
C ALA A 177 48.09 7.41 -1.91
N LEU A 178 47.81 6.39 -2.72
CA LEU A 178 46.95 5.26 -2.35
C LEU A 178 47.55 4.42 -1.21
N VAL A 179 48.87 4.17 -1.24
CA VAL A 179 49.56 3.47 -0.15
C VAL A 179 49.51 4.29 1.14
N LEU A 180 49.69 5.61 1.07
CA LEU A 180 49.61 6.49 2.23
C LEU A 180 48.23 6.46 2.90
N VAL A 181 47.16 6.46 2.10
CA VAL A 181 45.79 6.35 2.61
C VAL A 181 45.53 4.96 3.20
N ALA A 182 46.03 3.89 2.58
CA ALA A 182 45.88 2.53 3.11
C ALA A 182 46.60 2.31 4.45
N VAL A 183 47.77 2.93 4.64
CA VAL A 183 48.52 2.88 5.91
C VAL A 183 47.85 3.72 7.00
N ALA A 184 47.15 4.80 6.64
CA ALA A 184 46.43 5.64 7.61
C ALA A 184 45.16 5.00 8.18
N VAL A 185 44.76 3.83 7.68
CA VAL A 185 43.53 3.11 8.07
C VAL A 185 43.85 1.84 8.89
N PHE A 186 45.12 1.61 9.26
CA PHE A 186 45.55 0.50 10.13
C PHE A 186 46.28 0.97 11.39
#